data_AF-A0A854Q9J8-F1
#
_entry.id   AF-A0A854Q9J8-F1
#
_cell.length_a   1.000
_cell.length_b   1.000
_cell.length_c   1.000
_cell.angle_alpha   90.00
_cell.angle_beta   90.00
_cell.angle_gamma   90.00
#
_symmetry.space_group_name_H-M   'P 1'
#
loop_
_entity.id
_entity.type
_entity.pdbx_description
1 polymer ?
#
loop_
_entity_poly.entity_id
_entity_poly.type
_entity_poly.pdbx_seq_one_letter_code
_entity_poly.pdbx_strand_id
1 'polypeptide(L)'
;MLPSFLSFIPSFFATHILFFAFTCLTQTHAYPHNRQDVALTRKGSDLSHEAAQSIMTNSGSELRGSSAAWNQPSSASATVSKIASVTSSSTINERANNAMFTSPPATVANGSSLTETLTSSTPVTTSFTPVSGLAFPSIVASPSIIASSYKTLTSLIPFILSNANSIAVHSWEIGAFTETLLEVYYPKLSPFEWDANAFDGEDIPWSVLKIATDAISHYNWTGAPGQDFSKSLQDYLFPDTTPHAHVSQALVGGDGALGDPVSLIPAVWLLAKFAKQNDLRDKLGLRCPEDYAWAVGNQLDYLFNGPTSDNGTISQREARFEVWSDMGYMITPSLAYLGLDISDDSLLKKALEQFILESSAMLDTDQLIYQHIPATDARLWATGNGWMTYGLMRNLASVKTSPFAEDLSSLKFEAEQTIAGVFKALFDQLGEDSLLPDYMLQDNSTLALGDTAGTALTVAAYYRFLKIAPHLTSQDMTAKAEKAFDGVVAKIDDNGWVTHCVDPMGTYGWVVYPEDYSLHSPEGQAFAAKMWKARTDAGY
;
A
#
# COMPACT_ATOMS: atom_id res chain seq x y z
N MET A 1 16.80 -17.09 59.32
CA MET A 1 15.61 -17.32 60.14
C MET A 1 14.42 -17.54 59.21
N LEU A 2 14.04 -18.80 58.99
CA LEU A 2 12.65 -19.21 58.72
C LEU A 2 11.89 -19.23 60.08
N PRO A 3 10.53 -19.31 60.17
CA PRO A 3 9.55 -19.95 59.26
C PRO A 3 8.35 -19.04 58.88
N SER A 4 7.47 -19.23 57.87
CA SER A 4 6.84 -20.35 57.14
C SER A 4 5.61 -21.01 57.80
N PHE A 5 4.52 -21.08 57.01
CA PHE A 5 3.32 -21.95 57.08
C PHE A 5 2.26 -21.63 58.16
N LEU A 6 0.93 -21.86 58.00
CA LEU A 6 0.18 -22.85 57.22
C LEU A 6 -1.32 -22.47 57.05
N SER A 7 -1.94 -23.11 56.06
CA SER A 7 -3.28 -23.07 55.45
C SER A 7 -4.48 -23.51 56.30
N PHE A 8 -5.72 -23.19 55.87
CA PHE A 8 -6.90 -24.08 55.95
C PHE A 8 -8.04 -23.66 54.97
N ILE A 9 -8.37 -24.55 54.03
CA ILE A 9 -9.66 -24.80 53.30
C ILE A 9 -10.02 -26.26 53.74
N PRO A 10 -11.27 -26.83 53.79
CA PRO A 10 -12.40 -26.70 52.83
C PRO A 10 -13.86 -26.90 53.34
N SER A 11 -14.85 -26.58 52.49
CA SER A 11 -16.05 -27.40 52.20
C SER A 11 -16.92 -26.71 51.13
N PHE A 12 -17.10 -27.27 49.92
CA PHE A 12 -18.07 -28.30 49.48
C PHE A 12 -19.55 -27.91 49.58
N PHE A 13 -20.19 -27.70 48.43
CA PHE A 13 -21.39 -28.46 48.01
C PHE A 13 -21.55 -28.41 46.48
N ALA A 14 -21.77 -29.60 45.90
CA ALA A 14 -22.18 -29.87 44.53
C ALA A 14 -23.74 -29.89 44.46
N THR A 15 -24.48 -30.02 43.35
CA THR A 15 -24.35 -30.93 42.19
C THR A 15 -25.53 -30.70 41.19
N HIS A 16 -25.31 -31.07 39.91
CA HIS A 16 -26.26 -31.53 38.84
C HIS A 16 -26.92 -30.46 37.93
N ILE A 17 -26.62 -30.35 36.62
CA ILE A 17 -26.79 -31.27 35.45
C ILE A 17 -28.25 -31.61 35.14
N LEU A 18 -28.78 -31.11 34.00
CA LEU A 18 -29.43 -31.94 32.96
C LEU A 18 -29.71 -31.17 31.65
N PHE A 19 -29.28 -31.81 30.56
CA PHE A 19 -29.61 -31.58 29.14
C PHE A 19 -31.10 -31.81 28.84
N PHE A 20 -31.68 -31.08 27.87
CA PHE A 20 -32.57 -31.67 26.86
C PHE A 20 -32.72 -30.76 25.62
N ALA A 21 -32.55 -31.36 24.45
CA ALA A 21 -32.83 -30.79 23.14
C ALA A 21 -34.34 -30.88 22.82
N PHE A 22 -34.86 -29.97 21.99
CA PHE A 22 -36.07 -30.23 21.21
C PHE A 22 -36.05 -29.51 19.85
N THR A 23 -36.41 -30.28 18.83
CA THR A 23 -36.59 -29.96 17.42
C THR A 23 -38.00 -29.44 17.11
N CYS A 24 -38.09 -28.60 16.06
CA CYS A 24 -39.20 -28.36 15.11
C CYS A 24 -40.64 -28.17 15.62
N LEU A 25 -41.28 -27.06 15.24
CA LEU A 25 -42.41 -27.07 14.28
C LEU A 25 -42.82 -25.66 13.84
N THR A 26 -43.07 -25.52 12.55
CA THR A 26 -43.86 -24.47 11.88
C THR A 26 -45.33 -24.49 12.31
N GLN A 27 -45.96 -23.32 12.49
CA GLN A 27 -47.33 -23.11 11.99
C GLN A 27 -47.77 -21.63 12.00
N THR A 28 -48.41 -21.30 10.88
CA THR A 28 -49.14 -20.10 10.47
C THR A 28 -50.39 -19.82 11.31
N HIS A 29 -50.74 -18.55 11.51
CA HIS A 29 -52.13 -18.10 11.61
C HIS A 29 -52.34 -16.74 10.94
N ALA A 30 -53.49 -16.62 10.28
CA ALA A 30 -53.88 -15.54 9.37
C ALA A 30 -55.24 -14.94 9.76
N TYR A 31 -55.53 -13.80 9.13
CA TYR A 31 -56.82 -13.10 8.89
C TYR A 31 -57.36 -12.11 9.95
N PRO A 32 -58.18 -11.08 9.58
CA PRO A 32 -58.84 -10.87 8.27
C PRO A 32 -58.85 -9.46 7.60
N HIS A 33 -59.00 -9.52 6.25
CA HIS A 33 -59.83 -8.74 5.29
C HIS A 33 -59.86 -7.19 5.24
N ASN A 34 -59.56 -6.64 4.05
CA ASN A 34 -60.63 -6.19 3.13
C ASN A 34 -60.18 -6.15 1.64
N ARG A 35 -61.07 -6.62 0.76
CA ARG A 35 -60.96 -6.71 -0.71
C ARG A 35 -61.47 -5.43 -1.39
N GLN A 36 -60.92 -5.11 -2.56
CA GLN A 36 -61.74 -4.83 -3.76
C GLN A 36 -61.04 -5.40 -5.01
N ASP A 37 -61.71 -6.36 -5.64
CA ASP A 37 -61.39 -6.97 -6.93
C ASP A 37 -62.06 -6.16 -8.05
N VAL A 38 -61.38 -6.00 -9.20
CA VAL A 38 -62.00 -6.15 -10.53
C VAL A 38 -61.00 -6.83 -11.46
N ALA A 39 -61.37 -8.01 -11.95
CA ALA A 39 -60.67 -8.77 -12.98
C ALA A 39 -61.45 -8.69 -14.30
N LEU A 40 -60.77 -8.82 -15.45
CA LEU A 40 -61.32 -9.39 -16.69
C LEU A 40 -60.21 -9.88 -17.66
N THR A 41 -59.97 -11.20 -17.57
CA THR A 41 -59.85 -12.21 -18.65
C THR A 41 -58.91 -12.06 -19.88
N ARG A 42 -57.87 -12.93 -19.89
CA ARG A 42 -57.69 -14.19 -20.69
C ARG A 42 -57.61 -14.13 -22.25
N LYS A 43 -56.45 -14.49 -22.82
CA LYS A 43 -56.10 -15.77 -23.49
C LYS A 43 -54.75 -15.63 -24.22
N GLY A 44 -54.01 -16.75 -24.31
CA GLY A 44 -52.58 -16.78 -24.62
C GLY A 44 -52.19 -17.24 -26.02
N SER A 45 -50.89 -17.46 -26.21
CA SER A 45 -50.28 -18.46 -27.11
C SER A 45 -48.76 -18.49 -26.88
N ASP A 46 -48.20 -19.69 -26.95
CA ASP A 46 -46.81 -20.09 -26.72
C ASP A 46 -45.77 -19.38 -27.61
N LEU A 47 -44.52 -19.25 -27.14
CA LEU A 47 -43.33 -19.97 -27.67
C LEU A 47 -41.99 -19.53 -27.03
N SER A 48 -41.21 -20.57 -26.69
CA SER A 48 -39.73 -20.71 -26.63
C SER A 48 -38.86 -19.81 -25.75
N HIS A 49 -38.36 -20.44 -24.67
CA HIS A 49 -36.98 -20.35 -24.20
C HIS A 49 -35.99 -20.79 -25.30
N GLU A 50 -34.90 -20.06 -25.51
CA GLU A 50 -33.55 -20.65 -25.56
C GLU A 50 -32.47 -19.56 -25.48
N ALA A 51 -31.48 -19.87 -24.65
CA ALA A 51 -30.22 -19.17 -24.51
C ALA A 51 -29.14 -19.82 -25.41
N ALA A 52 -28.02 -19.10 -25.53
CA ALA A 52 -26.67 -19.62 -25.76
C ALA A 52 -26.22 -20.03 -27.17
N GLN A 53 -25.10 -19.42 -27.55
CA GLN A 53 -23.93 -19.95 -28.27
C GLN A 53 -24.11 -20.53 -29.69
N SER A 54 -23.46 -19.86 -30.66
CA SER A 54 -22.75 -20.50 -31.78
C SER A 54 -21.89 -19.45 -32.50
N ILE A 55 -20.60 -19.72 -32.70
CA ILE A 55 -20.08 -20.19 -34.00
C ILE A 55 -18.68 -20.82 -33.81
N MET A 56 -18.56 -22.02 -34.38
CA MET A 56 -17.47 -22.98 -34.29
C MET A 56 -16.43 -22.86 -35.44
N THR A 57 -15.23 -23.33 -35.10
CA THR A 57 -14.19 -24.10 -35.82
C THR A 57 -14.37 -24.51 -37.30
N ASN A 58 -13.22 -24.68 -37.98
CA ASN A 58 -13.06 -25.59 -39.11
C ASN A 58 -11.87 -26.58 -38.89
N SER A 59 -12.20 -27.88 -38.99
CA SER A 59 -11.47 -29.03 -39.61
C SER A 59 -9.99 -29.30 -39.25
N GLY A 60 -9.50 -30.52 -38.99
CA GLY A 60 -10.03 -31.88 -39.06
C GLY A 60 -8.90 -32.92 -39.02
N SER A 61 -9.28 -34.17 -38.71
CA SER A 61 -8.63 -35.48 -38.95
C SER A 61 -7.42 -36.00 -38.12
N GLU A 62 -7.74 -37.05 -37.36
CA GLU A 62 -7.12 -38.41 -37.35
C GLU A 62 -6.10 -38.85 -36.26
N LEU A 63 -6.65 -39.66 -35.34
CA LEU A 63 -6.30 -41.06 -34.99
C LEU A 63 -4.99 -41.44 -34.22
N ARG A 64 -5.27 -42.23 -33.16
CA ARG A 64 -4.47 -43.29 -32.46
C ARG A 64 -3.51 -42.90 -31.32
N GLY A 65 -3.89 -43.30 -30.10
CA GLY A 65 -3.42 -44.59 -29.54
C GLY A 65 -2.17 -44.60 -28.64
N SER A 66 -2.42 -44.61 -27.33
CA SER A 66 -1.79 -45.43 -26.26
C SER A 66 -0.26 -45.43 -25.98
N SER A 67 0.00 -45.22 -24.68
CA SER A 67 0.92 -45.93 -23.76
C SER A 67 2.43 -45.66 -23.74
N ALA A 68 2.85 -45.16 -22.56
CA ALA A 68 3.89 -45.65 -21.65
C ALA A 68 5.40 -45.52 -22.00
N ALA A 69 6.09 -44.94 -21.00
CA ALA A 69 7.37 -45.36 -20.40
C ALA A 69 8.72 -44.99 -21.04
N TRP A 70 9.49 -44.23 -20.24
CA TRP A 70 10.95 -44.25 -20.02
C TRP A 70 11.90 -43.89 -21.18
N ASN A 71 12.63 -42.78 -21.01
CA ASN A 71 14.11 -42.76 -20.86
C ASN A 71 14.66 -41.32 -20.83
N GLN A 72 15.50 -41.03 -19.82
CA GLN A 72 16.59 -40.05 -19.87
C GLN A 72 17.73 -40.62 -20.73
N PRO A 73 18.55 -39.81 -21.44
CA PRO A 73 19.75 -39.25 -20.79
C PRO A 73 20.32 -37.91 -21.33
N SER A 74 21.06 -37.26 -20.41
CA SER A 74 22.40 -36.63 -20.56
C SER A 74 22.67 -35.42 -21.48
N SER A 75 23.09 -34.34 -20.82
CA SER A 75 24.27 -33.47 -21.04
C SER A 75 24.64 -32.98 -22.46
N ALA A 76 24.72 -31.65 -22.62
CA ALA A 76 25.80 -31.01 -23.38
C ALA A 76 26.03 -29.56 -22.91
N SER A 77 27.30 -29.28 -22.63
CA SER A 77 27.90 -27.98 -22.31
C SER A 77 28.23 -27.20 -23.60
N ALA A 78 28.21 -25.87 -23.57
CA ALA A 78 28.78 -25.03 -24.62
C ALA A 78 29.41 -23.74 -24.03
N THR A 79 30.70 -23.87 -23.71
CA THR A 79 31.83 -23.01 -24.13
C THR A 79 31.69 -21.48 -24.09
N VAL A 80 32.34 -20.88 -23.08
CA VAL A 80 32.81 -19.48 -23.04
C VAL A 80 34.22 -19.41 -23.65
N SER A 81 34.45 -18.48 -24.58
CA SER A 81 35.77 -18.17 -25.12
C SER A 81 36.43 -17.02 -24.35
N LYS A 82 37.66 -17.27 -23.89
CA LYS A 82 38.65 -16.29 -23.41
C LYS A 82 39.31 -15.56 -24.58
N ILE A 83 39.78 -14.34 -24.31
CA ILE A 83 41.09 -13.70 -24.67
C ILE A 83 40.95 -12.22 -24.22
N ALA A 84 41.93 -11.49 -23.69
CA ALA A 84 43.13 -11.70 -22.89
C ALA A 84 43.54 -10.30 -22.38
N SER A 85 44.21 -10.29 -21.24
CA SER A 85 44.74 -9.16 -20.47
C SER A 85 45.79 -8.27 -21.18
N VAL A 86 45.87 -7.00 -20.76
CA VAL A 86 47.14 -6.23 -20.69
C VAL A 86 47.18 -5.43 -19.37
N THR A 87 48.36 -5.42 -18.75
CA THR A 87 48.69 -5.00 -17.38
C THR A 87 49.19 -3.56 -17.22
N SER A 88 48.84 -2.99 -16.04
CA SER A 88 49.59 -2.09 -15.13
C SER A 88 50.13 -0.72 -15.57
N SER A 89 49.75 0.33 -14.83
CA SER A 89 50.67 1.01 -13.88
C SER A 89 49.94 2.04 -12.99
N SER A 90 50.51 2.26 -11.82
CA SER A 90 50.06 3.04 -10.65
C SER A 90 50.41 4.53 -10.70
N THR A 91 49.58 5.42 -10.12
CA THR A 91 49.99 6.56 -9.26
C THR A 91 48.80 7.32 -8.65
N ILE A 92 48.79 7.40 -7.31
CA ILE A 92 48.59 8.54 -6.38
C ILE A 92 47.39 9.52 -6.56
N ASN A 93 46.61 9.63 -5.46
CA ASN A 93 45.80 10.74 -4.91
C ASN A 93 45.50 11.97 -5.80
N GLU A 94 44.22 12.33 -5.92
CA GLU A 94 43.74 13.68 -5.54
C GLU A 94 42.20 13.77 -5.46
N ARG A 95 41.73 14.55 -4.46
CA ARG A 95 40.36 14.98 -4.23
C ARG A 95 39.74 15.58 -5.50
N ALA A 96 38.53 15.14 -5.86
CA ALA A 96 37.70 15.84 -6.83
C ALA A 96 36.50 16.50 -6.13
N ASN A 97 36.68 17.78 -5.78
CA ASN A 97 35.57 18.74 -5.83
C ASN A 97 35.27 18.98 -7.31
N ASN A 98 34.02 18.88 -7.74
CA ASN A 98 33.52 19.63 -8.88
C ASN A 98 31.99 19.70 -8.84
N ALA A 99 31.49 20.83 -8.33
CA ALA A 99 30.16 21.34 -8.63
C ALA A 99 30.15 21.83 -10.08
N MET A 100 29.17 21.41 -10.88
CA MET A 100 29.00 21.87 -12.25
C MET A 100 27.81 22.83 -12.34
N PHE A 101 28.14 24.12 -12.51
CA PHE A 101 27.24 25.15 -13.05
C PHE A 101 27.02 24.90 -14.54
N THR A 102 25.79 25.05 -15.02
CA THR A 102 25.50 25.17 -16.45
C THR A 102 24.75 26.48 -16.74
N SER A 103 25.23 27.20 -17.74
CA SER A 103 24.53 28.30 -18.41
C SER A 103 24.55 28.03 -19.92
N PRO A 104 23.56 28.51 -20.68
CA PRO A 104 23.16 27.92 -21.96
C PRO A 104 23.80 28.62 -23.16
N PRO A 105 23.85 28.00 -24.35
CA PRO A 105 24.11 28.71 -25.58
C PRO A 105 22.82 29.02 -26.36
N ALA A 106 22.82 30.19 -26.99
CA ALA A 106 21.76 30.76 -27.78
C ALA A 106 21.86 30.38 -29.28
N THR A 107 20.69 30.05 -29.85
CA THR A 107 20.15 30.32 -31.20
C THR A 107 20.99 30.11 -32.48
N VAL A 108 20.45 29.27 -33.39
CA VAL A 108 20.18 29.63 -34.80
C VAL A 108 18.86 28.99 -35.25
N ALA A 109 17.99 29.78 -35.87
CA ALA A 109 16.65 29.41 -36.32
C ALA A 109 16.62 28.84 -37.76
N ASN A 110 15.66 27.95 -38.04
CA ASN A 110 14.93 27.93 -39.31
C ASN A 110 13.55 27.26 -39.10
N GLY A 111 12.51 27.93 -39.58
CA GLY A 111 11.13 27.69 -39.18
C GLY A 111 10.40 26.58 -39.91
N SER A 112 9.33 26.11 -39.28
CA SER A 112 8.14 25.55 -39.92
C SER A 112 7.02 25.48 -38.87
N SER A 113 5.91 26.11 -39.20
CA SER A 113 4.67 26.28 -38.44
C SER A 113 4.06 24.96 -37.94
N LEU A 114 3.89 24.82 -36.62
CA LEU A 114 2.73 24.18 -35.99
C LEU A 114 2.46 24.89 -34.66
N THR A 115 1.34 25.59 -34.58
CA THR A 115 0.75 26.06 -33.32
C THR A 115 0.24 24.87 -32.53
N GLU A 116 1.06 24.31 -31.65
CA GLU A 116 0.60 23.53 -30.52
C GLU A 116 0.43 24.48 -29.34
N THR A 117 -0.82 24.69 -28.95
CA THR A 117 -1.18 25.33 -27.69
C THR A 117 -0.86 24.36 -26.57
N LEU A 118 0.43 24.23 -26.22
CA LEU A 118 0.85 23.58 -24.99
C LEU A 118 0.42 24.49 -23.84
N THR A 119 -0.68 24.14 -23.19
CA THR A 119 -0.98 24.60 -21.84
C THR A 119 0.08 24.01 -20.92
N SER A 120 1.21 24.70 -20.81
CA SER A 120 2.18 24.53 -19.74
C SER A 120 1.48 24.82 -18.41
N SER A 121 0.90 23.80 -17.80
CA SER A 121 0.69 23.81 -16.36
C SER A 121 2.08 23.75 -15.73
N THR A 122 2.57 24.88 -15.25
CA THR A 122 3.69 24.89 -14.32
C THR A 122 3.40 23.87 -13.21
N PRO A 123 4.30 22.91 -12.93
CA PRO A 123 4.07 21.96 -11.85
C PRO A 123 3.91 22.78 -10.58
N VAL A 124 2.72 22.73 -9.98
CA VAL A 124 2.46 23.38 -8.71
C VAL A 124 3.21 22.54 -7.68
N THR A 125 4.40 22.97 -7.29
CA THR A 125 5.09 22.44 -6.11
C THR A 125 4.32 22.97 -4.90
N THR A 126 3.23 22.32 -4.52
CA THR A 126 2.53 22.63 -3.27
C THR A 126 3.32 22.01 -2.14
N SER A 127 4.24 22.77 -1.52
CA SER A 127 4.77 22.40 -0.21
C SER A 127 3.62 22.48 0.80
N PHE A 128 3.19 21.31 1.29
CA PHE A 128 2.16 21.22 2.34
C PHE A 128 2.68 21.77 3.67
N THR A 129 1.78 22.27 4.52
CA THR A 129 2.14 22.75 5.86
C THR A 129 1.70 21.73 6.91
N PRO A 130 2.63 21.19 7.71
CA PRO A 130 2.33 20.37 8.88
C PRO A 130 1.16 20.89 9.72
N VAL A 131 0.16 20.03 9.96
CA VAL A 131 -1.01 20.42 10.73
C VAL A 131 -0.62 20.64 12.19
N SER A 132 -0.73 21.88 12.66
CA SER A 132 -0.43 22.24 14.05
C SER A 132 -1.48 21.73 15.04
N GLY A 133 -1.05 21.46 16.28
CA GLY A 133 -1.97 21.13 17.38
C GLY A 133 -2.61 19.74 17.30
N LEU A 134 -2.10 18.84 16.46
CA LEU A 134 -2.45 17.42 16.55
C LEU A 134 -1.84 16.80 17.82
N ALA A 135 -2.65 16.04 18.53
CA ALA A 135 -2.20 15.28 19.70
C ALA A 135 -2.20 13.79 19.34
N PHE A 136 -1.09 13.12 19.62
CA PHE A 136 -0.93 11.69 19.45
C PHE A 136 -0.98 11.03 20.83
N PRO A 137 -2.09 10.37 21.21
CA PRO A 137 -2.23 9.83 22.55
C PRO A 137 -1.25 8.69 22.80
N SER A 138 -0.87 8.52 24.06
CA SER A 138 -0.04 7.39 24.48
C SER A 138 -0.70 6.06 24.15
N ILE A 139 0.09 5.16 23.60
CA ILE A 139 -0.34 3.80 23.27
C ILE A 139 0.06 2.82 24.38
N VAL A 140 -0.75 1.77 24.56
CA VAL A 140 -0.52 0.75 25.59
C VAL A 140 0.19 -0.44 24.96
N ALA A 141 1.33 -0.81 25.54
CA ALA A 141 2.05 -2.03 25.14
C ALA A 141 1.18 -3.27 25.32
N SER A 142 1.22 -4.21 24.39
CA SER A 142 0.62 -5.52 24.63
C SER A 142 1.30 -6.20 25.81
N PRO A 143 0.56 -6.64 26.85
CA PRO A 143 1.15 -7.27 28.02
C PRO A 143 1.79 -8.63 27.73
N SER A 144 1.45 -9.25 26.59
CA SER A 144 2.04 -10.52 26.16
C SER A 144 3.45 -10.38 25.57
N ILE A 145 3.83 -9.18 25.13
CA ILE A 145 5.10 -8.91 24.47
C ILE A 145 6.08 -8.34 25.49
N ILE A 146 7.08 -9.14 25.87
CA ILE A 146 8.01 -8.78 26.95
C ILE A 146 9.32 -8.14 26.47
N ALA A 147 9.60 -8.20 25.16
CA ALA A 147 10.81 -7.67 24.53
C ALA A 147 11.04 -6.19 24.91
N SER A 148 12.30 -5.86 25.20
CA SER A 148 12.71 -4.53 25.66
C SER A 148 12.61 -3.50 24.53
N SER A 149 13.14 -3.83 23.35
CA SER A 149 13.02 -3.01 22.13
C SER A 149 11.56 -2.67 21.80
N TYR A 150 10.65 -3.63 21.92
CA TYR A 150 9.21 -3.40 21.72
C TYR A 150 8.64 -2.37 22.70
N LYS A 151 8.94 -2.50 23.99
CA LYS A 151 8.47 -1.57 25.02
C LYS A 151 9.04 -0.17 24.81
N THR A 152 10.33 -0.09 24.45
CA THR A 152 10.98 1.17 24.06
C THR A 152 10.26 1.82 22.90
N LEU A 153 10.09 1.11 21.78
CA LEU A 153 9.40 1.62 20.60
C LEU A 153 7.96 2.06 20.94
N THR A 154 7.22 1.24 21.70
CA THR A 154 5.86 1.57 22.15
C THR A 154 5.82 2.92 22.87
N SER A 155 6.77 3.17 23.77
CA SER A 155 6.83 4.45 24.49
C SER A 155 7.18 5.65 23.60
N LEU A 156 7.86 5.39 22.48
CA LEU A 156 8.31 6.42 21.54
C LEU A 156 7.29 6.73 20.43
N ILE A 157 6.29 5.87 20.18
CA ILE A 157 5.31 6.08 19.09
C ILE A 157 4.66 7.47 19.09
N PRO A 158 4.18 8.03 20.22
CA PRO A 158 3.60 9.38 20.20
C PRO A 158 4.59 10.45 19.72
N PHE A 159 5.86 10.33 20.08
CA PHE A 159 6.93 11.25 19.65
C PHE A 159 7.26 11.05 18.17
N ILE A 160 7.41 9.80 17.73
CA ILE A 160 7.63 9.42 16.33
C ILE A 160 6.52 9.99 15.43
N LEU A 161 5.25 9.85 15.81
CA LEU A 161 4.12 10.37 15.04
C LEU A 161 4.03 11.90 15.08
N SER A 162 4.39 12.52 16.21
CA SER A 162 4.52 13.97 16.31
C SER A 162 5.59 14.50 15.36
N ASN A 163 6.74 13.82 15.31
CA ASN A 163 7.85 14.16 14.45
C ASN A 163 7.46 13.95 12.98
N ALA A 164 6.86 12.81 12.61
CA ALA A 164 6.34 12.54 11.26
C ALA A 164 5.43 13.67 10.77
N ASN A 165 4.45 14.08 11.59
CA ASN A 165 3.55 15.19 11.26
C ASN A 165 4.31 16.50 10.98
N SER A 166 5.41 16.75 11.71
CA SER A 166 6.17 18.00 11.61
C SER A 166 7.03 18.14 10.35
N ILE A 167 7.27 17.04 9.62
CA ILE A 167 8.17 17.01 8.47
C ILE A 167 7.58 16.41 7.18
N ALA A 168 6.43 15.73 7.23
CA ALA A 168 5.76 15.25 6.03
C ALA A 168 5.19 16.43 5.24
N VAL A 169 5.71 16.67 4.03
CA VAL A 169 5.36 17.82 3.18
C VAL A 169 5.11 17.48 1.71
N HIS A 170 5.36 16.23 1.32
CA HIS A 170 5.05 15.72 -0.01
C HIS A 170 3.90 14.71 -0.02
N SER A 171 3.27 14.51 -1.18
CA SER A 171 2.05 13.72 -1.30
C SER A 171 2.20 12.28 -0.81
N TRP A 172 3.29 11.60 -1.16
CA TRP A 172 3.53 10.22 -0.74
C TRP A 172 3.85 10.11 0.76
N GLU A 173 4.56 11.08 1.32
CA GLU A 173 4.85 11.16 2.76
C GLU A 173 3.55 11.32 3.57
N ILE A 174 2.66 12.20 3.11
CA ILE A 174 1.37 12.45 3.75
C ILE A 174 0.45 11.23 3.58
N GLY A 175 0.42 10.62 2.39
CA GLY A 175 -0.31 9.38 2.15
C GLY A 175 0.13 8.28 3.11
N ALA A 176 1.42 7.96 3.15
CA ALA A 176 1.97 6.97 4.06
C ALA A 176 1.71 7.31 5.54
N PHE A 177 1.84 8.58 5.92
CA PHE A 177 1.58 9.02 7.30
C PHE A 177 0.11 8.88 7.69
N THR A 178 -0.84 9.32 6.86
CA THR A 178 -2.27 9.16 7.13
C THR A 178 -2.66 7.69 7.24
N GLU A 179 -2.11 6.82 6.39
CA GLU A 179 -2.30 5.38 6.50
C GLU A 179 -1.68 4.80 7.77
N THR A 180 -0.51 5.27 8.22
CA THR A 180 0.06 4.91 9.51
C THR A 180 -0.88 5.26 10.66
N LEU A 181 -1.47 6.46 10.65
CA LEU A 181 -2.42 6.89 11.68
C LEU A 181 -3.68 6.04 11.69
N LEU A 182 -4.18 5.63 10.52
CA LEU A 182 -5.29 4.68 10.43
C LEU A 182 -4.92 3.36 11.08
N GLU A 183 -3.75 2.80 10.76
CA GLU A 183 -3.34 1.54 11.35
C GLU A 183 -3.11 1.64 12.87
N VAL A 184 -2.48 2.71 13.36
CA VAL A 184 -2.13 2.86 14.79
C VAL A 184 -3.34 3.21 15.66
N TYR A 185 -4.16 4.18 15.25
CA TYR A 185 -5.22 4.75 16.09
C TYR A 185 -6.64 4.40 15.64
N TYR A 186 -6.84 4.08 14.36
CA TYR A 186 -8.16 3.82 13.80
C TYR A 186 -8.18 2.51 13.01
N PRO A 187 -7.73 1.38 13.59
CA PRO A 187 -7.40 0.17 12.84
C PRO A 187 -8.60 -0.38 12.04
N LYS A 188 -9.82 -0.16 12.53
CA LYS A 188 -11.08 -0.51 11.86
C LYS A 188 -11.31 0.16 10.50
N LEU A 189 -10.62 1.26 10.24
CA LEU A 189 -10.64 1.99 8.96
C LEU A 189 -9.44 1.63 8.08
N SER A 190 -8.59 0.69 8.51
CA SER A 190 -7.47 0.16 7.74
C SER A 190 -7.82 -1.23 7.17
N PRO A 191 -7.21 -1.66 6.04
CA PRO A 191 -7.48 -2.98 5.47
C PRO A 191 -7.19 -4.18 6.38
N PHE A 192 -6.35 -4.01 7.41
CA PHE A 192 -5.90 -5.12 8.26
C PHE A 192 -6.90 -5.49 9.37
N GLU A 193 -7.75 -4.56 9.77
CA GLU A 193 -8.78 -4.75 10.82
C GLU A 193 -10.15 -4.19 10.38
N TRP A 194 -10.37 -4.13 9.07
CA TRP A 194 -11.50 -3.45 8.45
C TRP A 194 -12.86 -3.81 9.06
N ASP A 195 -13.64 -2.78 9.38
CA ASP A 195 -15.02 -2.89 9.83
C ASP A 195 -15.86 -1.85 9.05
N ALA A 196 -16.70 -2.32 8.13
CA ALA A 196 -17.54 -1.45 7.30
C ALA A 196 -18.49 -0.56 8.11
N ASN A 197 -18.77 -0.90 9.38
CA ASN A 197 -19.62 -0.09 10.26
C ASN A 197 -18.83 1.04 10.96
N ALA A 198 -17.50 1.11 10.79
CA ALA A 198 -16.67 2.12 11.44
C ALA A 198 -16.99 3.56 11.00
N PHE A 199 -17.56 3.74 9.80
CA PHE A 199 -17.98 5.05 9.29
C PHE A 199 -19.20 5.64 10.01
N ASP A 200 -20.00 4.78 10.65
CA ASP A 200 -21.19 5.18 11.42
C ASP A 200 -20.89 5.25 12.94
N GLY A 201 -19.65 4.99 13.34
CA GLY A 201 -19.21 4.97 14.74
C GLY A 201 -18.83 6.34 15.30
N GLU A 202 -18.60 6.38 16.62
CA GLU A 202 -18.15 7.57 17.34
C GLU A 202 -16.62 7.78 17.27
N ASP A 203 -15.86 6.78 16.83
CA ASP A 203 -14.40 6.83 16.66
C ASP A 203 -14.03 7.59 15.37
N ILE A 204 -14.22 8.91 15.41
CA ILE A 204 -13.90 9.80 14.30
C ILE A 204 -12.36 9.94 14.15
N PRO A 205 -11.81 9.72 12.94
CA PRO A 205 -10.37 9.79 12.69
C PRO A 205 -9.86 11.25 12.56
N TRP A 206 -10.00 12.05 13.63
CA TRP A 206 -9.76 13.49 13.63
C TRP A 206 -8.40 13.92 13.06
N SER A 207 -7.32 13.20 13.37
CA SER A 207 -5.98 13.53 12.86
C SER A 207 -5.91 13.33 11.35
N VAL A 208 -6.42 12.21 10.85
CA VAL A 208 -6.45 11.87 9.41
C VAL A 208 -7.30 12.86 8.64
N LEU A 209 -8.52 13.18 9.12
CA LEU A 209 -9.42 14.11 8.43
C LEU A 209 -8.82 15.52 8.35
N LYS A 210 -8.15 15.99 9.41
CA LYS A 210 -7.49 17.31 9.40
C LYS A 210 -6.32 17.36 8.42
N ILE A 211 -5.46 16.32 8.42
CA ILE A 211 -4.34 16.22 7.48
C ILE A 211 -4.85 16.16 6.04
N ALA A 212 -5.85 15.31 5.76
CA ALA A 212 -6.43 15.18 4.43
C ALA A 212 -7.05 16.50 3.95
N THR A 213 -7.75 17.22 4.82
CA THR A 213 -8.36 18.53 4.50
C THR A 213 -7.30 19.56 4.13
N ASP A 214 -6.19 19.61 4.86
CA ASP A 214 -5.08 20.54 4.58
C ASP A 214 -4.34 20.15 3.29
N ALA A 215 -4.07 18.85 3.08
CA ALA A 215 -3.40 18.32 1.89
C ALA A 215 -4.12 18.69 0.57
N ILE A 216 -5.46 18.72 0.57
CA ILE A 216 -6.26 19.10 -0.62
C ILE A 216 -6.78 20.53 -0.56
N SER A 217 -6.24 21.39 0.31
CA SER A 217 -6.70 22.78 0.47
C SER A 217 -6.54 23.62 -0.81
N HIS A 218 -5.58 23.26 -1.66
CA HIS A 218 -5.33 23.89 -2.96
C HIS A 218 -5.97 23.18 -4.16
N TYR A 219 -6.77 22.14 -3.92
CA TYR A 219 -7.47 21.43 -4.99
C TYR A 219 -8.44 22.34 -5.75
N ASN A 220 -8.48 22.22 -7.07
CA ASN A 220 -9.38 23.01 -7.90
C ASN A 220 -10.78 22.38 -7.98
N TRP A 221 -11.70 22.92 -7.19
CA TRP A 221 -13.11 22.49 -7.10
C TRP A 221 -14.01 22.97 -8.26
N THR A 222 -13.45 23.51 -9.35
CA THR A 222 -14.24 23.95 -10.50
C THR A 222 -14.93 22.76 -11.15
N GLY A 223 -16.27 22.77 -11.15
CA GLY A 223 -17.09 21.67 -11.67
C GLY A 223 -17.55 20.66 -10.61
N ALA A 224 -17.19 20.86 -9.35
CA ALA A 224 -17.60 19.96 -8.27
C ALA A 224 -19.14 19.92 -8.08
N PRO A 225 -19.71 18.76 -7.70
CA PRO A 225 -21.16 18.55 -7.60
C PRO A 225 -21.91 19.49 -6.64
N GLY A 226 -21.26 19.96 -5.58
CA GLY A 226 -21.91 20.67 -4.49
C GLY A 226 -22.91 19.77 -3.75
N GLN A 227 -24.12 20.27 -3.51
CA GLN A 227 -25.19 19.55 -2.76
C GLN A 227 -26.05 18.67 -3.68
N ASP A 228 -25.45 17.95 -4.63
CA ASP A 228 -26.16 17.01 -5.49
C ASP A 228 -26.28 15.64 -4.83
N PHE A 229 -27.37 15.41 -4.09
CA PHE A 229 -27.61 14.13 -3.40
C PHE A 229 -28.34 13.09 -4.27
N SER A 230 -28.32 13.23 -5.61
CA SER A 230 -29.09 12.36 -6.51
C SER A 230 -28.53 10.94 -6.66
N LYS A 231 -27.28 10.73 -6.22
CA LYS A 231 -26.50 9.51 -6.42
C LYS A 231 -25.75 9.08 -5.16
N SER A 232 -25.33 7.82 -5.12
CA SER A 232 -24.46 7.32 -4.06
C SER A 232 -23.03 7.82 -4.26
N LEU A 233 -22.22 7.91 -3.20
CA LEU A 233 -20.84 8.42 -3.31
C LEU A 233 -20.00 7.67 -4.36
N GLN A 234 -20.17 6.35 -4.46
CA GLN A 234 -19.46 5.54 -5.45
C GLN A 234 -19.79 5.88 -6.91
N ASP A 235 -20.98 6.45 -7.18
CA ASP A 235 -21.36 6.84 -8.54
C ASP A 235 -20.51 8.03 -9.02
N TYR A 236 -19.98 8.84 -8.10
CA TYR A 236 -19.09 9.97 -8.39
C TYR A 236 -17.63 9.57 -8.66
N LEU A 237 -17.28 8.29 -8.52
CA LEU A 237 -15.92 7.80 -8.74
C LEU A 237 -15.61 7.51 -10.21
N PHE A 238 -16.63 7.26 -11.03
CA PHE A 238 -16.45 6.75 -12.39
C PHE A 238 -17.17 7.60 -13.45
N PRO A 239 -16.53 7.85 -14.62
CA PRO A 239 -17.11 8.69 -15.68
C PRO A 239 -18.49 8.25 -16.18
N ASP A 240 -18.75 6.93 -16.20
CA ASP A 240 -19.98 6.38 -16.75
C ASP A 240 -21.18 6.48 -15.79
N THR A 241 -20.93 6.73 -14.50
CA THR A 241 -21.96 6.78 -13.45
C THR A 241 -22.14 8.17 -12.86
N THR A 242 -21.12 9.03 -12.94
CA THR A 242 -21.13 10.33 -12.30
C THR A 242 -22.16 11.28 -12.94
N PRO A 243 -22.96 12.00 -12.13
CA PRO A 243 -23.87 13.03 -12.66
C PRO A 243 -23.13 14.32 -13.04
N HIS A 244 -21.87 14.49 -12.60
CA HIS A 244 -21.03 15.64 -12.93
C HIS A 244 -19.77 15.16 -13.63
N ALA A 245 -19.52 15.68 -14.83
CA ALA A 245 -18.35 15.32 -15.61
C ALA A 245 -17.07 15.52 -14.80
N HIS A 246 -16.18 14.53 -14.85
CA HIS A 246 -14.87 14.65 -14.25
C HIS A 246 -14.02 15.71 -14.96
N VAL A 247 -13.14 16.34 -14.20
CA VAL A 247 -12.05 17.16 -14.68
C VAL A 247 -10.77 16.47 -14.22
N SER A 248 -10.22 15.62 -15.09
CA SER A 248 -9.03 14.80 -14.81
C SER A 248 -7.87 15.66 -14.27
N GLN A 249 -7.54 15.45 -13.00
CA GLN A 249 -6.48 16.16 -12.28
C GLN A 249 -6.09 15.40 -11.01
N ALA A 250 -4.85 15.58 -10.55
CA ALA A 250 -4.40 15.01 -9.28
C ALA A 250 -5.04 15.70 -8.05
N LEU A 251 -5.15 14.99 -6.92
CA LEU A 251 -5.63 15.52 -5.63
C LEU A 251 -4.71 16.62 -5.08
N VAL A 252 -3.41 16.48 -5.32
CA VAL A 252 -2.34 17.37 -4.87
C VAL A 252 -1.16 17.24 -5.85
N GLY A 253 -0.20 18.17 -5.80
CA GLY A 253 1.03 18.04 -6.58
C GLY A 253 1.81 16.78 -6.22
N GLY A 254 2.31 16.08 -7.25
CA GLY A 254 3.05 14.82 -7.11
C GLY A 254 4.50 14.90 -7.61
N ASP A 255 5.10 16.09 -7.74
CA ASP A 255 6.48 16.27 -8.23
C ASP A 255 6.79 15.54 -9.57
N GLY A 256 5.77 15.50 -10.43
CA GLY A 256 5.77 14.86 -11.75
C GLY A 256 5.60 13.34 -11.71
N ALA A 257 5.24 12.78 -10.56
CA ALA A 257 4.74 11.44 -10.40
C ALA A 257 3.22 11.40 -10.53
N LEU A 258 2.77 10.40 -11.27
CA LEU A 258 1.38 10.02 -11.41
C LEU A 258 0.87 9.28 -10.16
N GLY A 259 1.74 8.47 -9.54
CA GLY A 259 1.39 7.61 -8.40
C GLY A 259 1.36 8.33 -7.05
N ASP A 260 2.23 9.30 -6.81
CA ASP A 260 2.37 9.86 -5.45
C ASP A 260 1.10 10.53 -4.90
N PRO A 261 0.34 11.31 -5.69
CA PRO A 261 -0.95 11.85 -5.24
C PRO A 261 -2.02 10.77 -4.97
N VAL A 262 -1.88 9.59 -5.57
CA VAL A 262 -2.82 8.46 -5.41
C VAL A 262 -2.80 7.92 -3.99
N SER A 263 -1.65 8.00 -3.30
CA SER A 263 -1.50 7.59 -1.89
C SER A 263 -2.47 8.29 -0.91
N LEU A 264 -3.04 9.43 -1.31
CA LEU A 264 -4.02 10.19 -0.53
C LEU A 264 -5.47 9.77 -0.76
N ILE A 265 -5.75 8.90 -1.74
CA ILE A 265 -7.10 8.43 -2.04
C ILE A 265 -7.81 7.89 -0.79
N PRO A 266 -7.22 7.01 0.05
CA PRO A 266 -7.89 6.53 1.27
C PRO A 266 -8.30 7.67 2.21
N ALA A 267 -7.42 8.65 2.41
CA ALA A 267 -7.65 9.77 3.31
C ALA A 267 -8.73 10.75 2.78
N VAL A 268 -8.73 11.03 1.47
CA VAL A 268 -9.76 11.89 0.84
C VAL A 268 -11.10 11.16 0.73
N TRP A 269 -11.09 9.85 0.49
CA TRP A 269 -12.31 9.04 0.54
C TRP A 269 -12.92 9.04 1.95
N LEU A 270 -12.11 9.00 2.99
CA LEU A 270 -12.58 9.18 4.36
C LEU A 270 -13.26 10.55 4.57
N LEU A 271 -12.77 11.63 3.96
CA LEU A 271 -13.48 12.93 3.99
C LEU A 271 -14.88 12.80 3.38
N ALA A 272 -15.02 12.12 2.24
CA ALA A 272 -16.33 11.90 1.61
C ALA A 272 -17.28 11.15 2.56
N LYS A 273 -16.81 10.07 3.17
CA LYS A 273 -17.63 9.21 4.06
C LYS A 273 -18.04 9.93 5.33
N PHE A 274 -17.11 10.62 6.00
CA PHE A 274 -17.35 11.31 7.26
C PHE A 274 -18.09 12.65 7.10
N ALA A 275 -17.95 13.34 5.95
CA ALA A 275 -18.71 14.56 5.67
C ALA A 275 -20.24 14.32 5.56
N LYS A 276 -20.70 13.06 5.51
CA LYS A 276 -22.13 12.71 5.60
C LYS A 276 -22.73 13.05 6.96
N GLN A 277 -21.90 13.09 8.00
CA GLN A 277 -22.29 13.51 9.34
C GLN A 277 -22.28 15.06 9.39
N ASN A 278 -23.47 15.67 9.39
CA ASN A 278 -23.61 17.13 9.26
C ASN A 278 -22.86 17.91 10.37
N ASP A 279 -22.92 17.41 11.60
CA ASP A 279 -22.24 18.00 12.76
C ASP A 279 -20.71 17.96 12.61
N LEU A 280 -20.17 16.85 12.11
CA LEU A 280 -18.75 16.72 11.81
C LEU A 280 -18.33 17.64 10.67
N ARG A 281 -19.12 17.67 9.58
CA ARG A 281 -18.91 18.56 8.44
C ARG A 281 -18.85 20.02 8.89
N ASP A 282 -19.82 20.47 9.69
CA ASP A 282 -19.88 21.84 10.18
C ASP A 282 -18.70 22.15 11.11
N LYS A 283 -18.34 21.21 12.00
CA LYS A 283 -17.24 21.39 12.97
C LYS A 283 -15.86 21.48 12.31
N LEU A 284 -15.64 20.76 11.21
CA LEU A 284 -14.38 20.78 10.46
C LEU A 284 -14.41 21.73 9.25
N GLY A 285 -15.55 22.33 8.93
CA GLY A 285 -15.71 23.15 7.74
C GLY A 285 -15.53 22.34 6.44
N LEU A 286 -15.93 21.07 6.43
CA LEU A 286 -15.75 20.21 5.27
C LEU A 286 -16.71 20.59 4.14
N ARG A 287 -16.32 20.25 2.90
CA ARG A 287 -17.19 20.32 1.73
C ARG A 287 -18.28 19.24 1.79
N CYS A 288 -19.15 19.21 0.78
CA CYS A 288 -20.14 18.15 0.66
C CYS A 288 -19.44 16.80 0.38
N PRO A 289 -19.97 15.67 0.89
CA PRO A 289 -19.48 14.33 0.59
C PRO A 289 -19.18 14.06 -0.89
N GLU A 290 -20.07 14.56 -1.75
CA GLU A 290 -20.03 14.35 -3.20
C GLU A 290 -18.87 15.10 -3.86
N ASP A 291 -18.48 16.26 -3.32
CA ASP A 291 -17.28 16.98 -3.79
C ASP A 291 -16.04 16.10 -3.59
N TYR A 292 -15.87 15.50 -2.40
CA TYR A 292 -14.71 14.65 -2.11
C TYR A 292 -14.74 13.35 -2.92
N ALA A 293 -15.91 12.73 -3.08
CA ALA A 293 -16.03 11.53 -3.93
C ALA A 293 -15.68 11.84 -5.39
N TRP A 294 -16.17 12.97 -5.93
CA TRP A 294 -15.82 13.45 -7.26
C TRP A 294 -14.33 13.79 -7.42
N ALA A 295 -13.70 14.35 -6.39
CA ALA A 295 -12.26 14.61 -6.40
C ALA A 295 -11.43 13.31 -6.46
N VAL A 296 -11.87 12.25 -5.77
CA VAL A 296 -11.27 10.92 -5.90
C VAL A 296 -11.48 10.38 -7.33
N GLY A 297 -12.67 10.55 -7.91
CA GLY A 297 -12.94 10.19 -9.31
C GLY A 297 -12.02 10.89 -10.31
N ASN A 298 -11.80 12.20 -10.14
CA ASN A 298 -10.86 12.97 -10.97
C ASN A 298 -9.41 12.45 -10.89
N GLN A 299 -8.98 12.02 -9.70
CA GLN A 299 -7.65 11.43 -9.49
C GLN A 299 -7.52 10.05 -10.12
N LEU A 300 -8.58 9.24 -10.06
CA LEU A 300 -8.62 7.94 -10.75
C LEU A 300 -8.55 8.14 -12.27
N ASP A 301 -9.30 9.09 -12.81
CA ASP A 301 -9.21 9.45 -14.23
C ASP A 301 -7.81 9.95 -14.60
N TYR A 302 -7.22 10.80 -13.76
CA TYR A 302 -5.85 11.28 -13.97
C TYR A 302 -4.85 10.12 -14.05
N LEU A 303 -4.93 9.19 -13.11
CA LEU A 303 -4.11 7.97 -13.08
C LEU A 303 -4.33 7.10 -14.32
N PHE A 304 -5.59 6.77 -14.66
CA PHE A 304 -5.90 5.84 -15.74
C PHE A 304 -5.72 6.43 -17.14
N ASN A 305 -5.74 7.75 -17.28
CA ASN A 305 -5.40 8.43 -18.54
C ASN A 305 -3.89 8.67 -18.72
N GLY A 306 -3.08 8.38 -17.70
CA GLY A 306 -1.63 8.56 -17.75
C GLY A 306 -0.91 7.51 -18.62
N PRO A 307 0.42 7.62 -18.75
CA PRO A 307 1.20 6.69 -19.57
C PRO A 307 1.12 5.25 -19.04
N THR A 308 1.05 4.29 -19.95
CA THR A 308 1.14 2.86 -19.65
C THR A 308 2.16 2.17 -20.57
N SER A 309 2.68 1.03 -20.16
CA SER A 309 3.40 0.13 -21.06
C SER A 309 2.44 -0.61 -22.01
N ASP A 310 3.01 -1.34 -22.98
CA ASP A 310 2.27 -2.17 -23.94
C ASP A 310 1.40 -3.26 -23.28
N ASN A 311 1.82 -3.77 -22.11
CA ASN A 311 1.05 -4.76 -21.33
C ASN A 311 0.09 -4.12 -20.32
N GLY A 312 -0.06 -2.79 -20.33
CA GLY A 312 -0.98 -2.05 -19.46
C GLY A 312 -0.49 -1.82 -18.03
N THR A 313 0.82 -1.90 -17.78
CA THR A 313 1.40 -1.44 -16.49
C THR A 313 1.26 0.06 -16.41
N ILE A 314 0.68 0.58 -15.34
CA ILE A 314 0.57 2.02 -15.10
C ILE A 314 1.97 2.60 -14.83
N SER A 315 2.24 3.80 -15.34
CA SER A 315 3.49 4.51 -15.07
C SER A 315 3.50 5.17 -13.69
N GLN A 316 4.68 5.23 -13.06
CA GLN A 316 4.90 6.12 -11.92
C GLN A 316 5.00 7.58 -12.34
N ARG A 317 5.47 7.87 -13.56
CA ARG A 317 5.67 9.24 -14.06
C ARG A 317 4.51 9.68 -14.96
N GLU A 318 4.07 10.92 -14.79
CA GLU A 318 2.95 11.48 -15.57
C GLU A 318 3.34 11.80 -17.03
N ALA A 319 4.62 12.12 -17.28
CA ALA A 319 5.07 12.62 -18.57
C ALA A 319 5.61 11.54 -19.54
N ARG A 320 5.93 10.35 -19.02
CA ARG A 320 6.47 9.21 -19.78
C ARG A 320 6.23 7.92 -19.01
N PHE A 321 6.30 6.78 -19.69
CA PHE A 321 6.29 5.49 -19.00
C PHE A 321 7.63 5.26 -18.26
N GLU A 322 7.56 5.04 -16.95
CA GLU A 322 8.68 4.66 -16.08
C GLU A 322 8.11 4.06 -14.80
N VAL A 323 8.66 2.96 -14.31
CA VAL A 323 8.22 2.29 -13.07
C VAL A 323 9.26 2.50 -11.98
N TRP A 324 8.80 2.82 -10.77
CA TRP A 324 9.64 3.01 -9.59
C TRP A 324 9.07 2.14 -8.49
N SER A 325 9.92 1.48 -7.70
CA SER A 325 9.49 0.57 -6.64
C SER A 325 8.58 1.24 -5.58
N ASP A 326 8.67 2.56 -5.45
CA ASP A 326 7.84 3.44 -4.62
C ASP A 326 6.35 3.29 -4.95
N MET A 327 6.02 3.16 -6.23
CA MET A 327 4.65 3.12 -6.73
C MET A 327 3.84 1.95 -6.19
N GLY A 328 4.53 0.86 -5.81
CA GLY A 328 3.91 -0.34 -5.24
C GLY A 328 3.14 -0.05 -3.96
N TYR A 329 3.46 1.04 -3.26
CA TYR A 329 2.71 1.52 -2.10
C TYR A 329 1.66 2.58 -2.43
N MET A 330 1.80 3.31 -3.51
CA MET A 330 0.95 4.48 -3.77
C MET A 330 -0.30 4.11 -4.56
N ILE A 331 -0.11 3.32 -5.62
CA ILE A 331 -1.16 3.06 -6.61
C ILE A 331 -2.01 1.88 -6.20
N THR A 332 -1.42 0.68 -6.18
CA THR A 332 -2.16 -0.57 -6.03
C THR A 332 -2.96 -0.66 -4.72
N PRO A 333 -2.41 -0.31 -3.53
CA PRO A 333 -3.19 -0.39 -2.29
C PRO A 333 -4.26 0.69 -2.14
N SER A 334 -4.13 1.82 -2.84
CA SER A 334 -5.19 2.84 -2.88
C SER A 334 -6.39 2.35 -3.69
N LEU A 335 -6.14 1.67 -4.82
CA LEU A 335 -7.19 1.01 -5.60
C LEU A 335 -7.85 -0.12 -4.79
N ALA A 336 -7.05 -0.93 -4.10
CA ALA A 336 -7.55 -2.02 -3.26
C ALA A 336 -8.39 -1.51 -2.08
N TYR A 337 -7.98 -0.39 -1.45
CA TYR A 337 -8.71 0.25 -0.37
C TYR A 337 -10.10 0.72 -0.82
N LEU A 338 -10.18 1.43 -1.96
CA LEU A 338 -11.46 1.83 -2.53
C LEU A 338 -12.31 0.61 -2.86
N GLY A 339 -11.75 -0.37 -3.58
CA GLY A 339 -12.49 -1.59 -3.96
C GLY A 339 -13.02 -2.38 -2.76
N LEU A 340 -12.29 -2.38 -1.63
CA LEU A 340 -12.78 -2.94 -0.38
C LEU A 340 -13.99 -2.16 0.17
N ASP A 341 -13.91 -0.83 0.26
CA ASP A 341 -14.99 -0.03 0.86
C ASP A 341 -16.27 -0.02 0.02
N ILE A 342 -16.14 0.12 -1.30
CA ILE A 342 -17.30 0.17 -2.20
C ILE A 342 -17.73 -1.23 -2.67
N SER A 343 -17.08 -2.29 -2.17
CA SER A 343 -17.31 -3.69 -2.54
C SER A 343 -17.26 -3.91 -4.07
N ASP A 344 -16.21 -3.39 -4.72
CA ASP A 344 -15.98 -3.48 -6.16
C ASP A 344 -14.87 -4.49 -6.48
N ASP A 345 -15.27 -5.58 -7.14
CA ASP A 345 -14.36 -6.68 -7.51
C ASP A 345 -13.37 -6.26 -8.60
N SER A 346 -13.76 -5.35 -9.48
CA SER A 346 -12.96 -4.88 -10.60
C SER A 346 -11.78 -4.02 -10.15
N LEU A 347 -11.96 -3.16 -9.15
CA LEU A 347 -10.89 -2.39 -8.51
C LEU A 347 -9.94 -3.30 -7.71
N LEU A 348 -10.48 -4.24 -6.93
CA LEU A 348 -9.67 -5.21 -6.18
C LEU A 348 -8.83 -6.09 -7.11
N LYS A 349 -9.43 -6.57 -8.20
CA LYS A 349 -8.74 -7.32 -9.24
C LYS A 349 -7.65 -6.47 -9.90
N LYS A 350 -7.98 -5.24 -10.31
CA LYS A 350 -7.03 -4.31 -10.94
C LYS A 350 -5.84 -4.02 -10.03
N ALA A 351 -6.05 -3.87 -8.73
CA ALA A 351 -4.97 -3.66 -7.78
C ALA A 351 -3.97 -4.84 -7.76
N LEU A 352 -4.44 -6.08 -7.71
CA LEU A 352 -3.56 -7.26 -7.77
C LEU A 352 -2.90 -7.43 -9.14
N GLU A 353 -3.63 -7.22 -10.24
CA GLU A 353 -3.07 -7.28 -11.59
C GLU A 353 -1.96 -6.25 -11.79
N GLN A 354 -2.17 -5.00 -11.37
CA GLN A 354 -1.14 -3.96 -11.44
C GLN A 354 0.06 -4.30 -10.56
N PHE A 355 -0.14 -4.82 -9.34
CA PHE A 355 0.98 -5.25 -8.51
C PHE A 355 1.82 -6.34 -9.21
N ILE A 356 1.19 -7.33 -9.83
CA ILE A 356 1.90 -8.40 -10.55
C ILE A 356 2.69 -7.83 -11.74
N LEU A 357 2.09 -6.89 -12.48
CA LEU A 357 2.75 -6.22 -13.61
C LEU A 357 3.94 -5.34 -13.16
N GLU A 358 3.75 -4.52 -12.13
CA GLU A 358 4.79 -3.69 -11.50
C GLU A 358 5.91 -4.56 -10.94
N SER A 359 5.56 -5.61 -10.19
CA SER A 359 6.48 -6.61 -9.66
C SER A 359 7.29 -7.26 -10.77
N SER A 360 6.64 -7.71 -11.85
CA SER A 360 7.34 -8.31 -12.99
C SER A 360 8.27 -7.32 -13.72
N ALA A 361 7.94 -6.03 -13.73
CA ALA A 361 8.76 -5.02 -14.40
C ALA A 361 10.02 -4.65 -13.60
N MET A 362 9.99 -4.83 -12.28
CA MET A 362 11.07 -4.38 -11.37
C MET A 362 11.82 -5.50 -10.66
N LEU A 363 11.32 -6.73 -10.64
CA LEU A 363 11.97 -7.84 -9.93
C LEU A 363 13.23 -8.28 -10.66
N ASP A 364 14.37 -8.19 -9.99
CA ASP A 364 15.58 -8.89 -10.41
C ASP A 364 15.38 -10.39 -10.14
N THR A 365 15.25 -11.20 -11.19
CA THR A 365 14.93 -12.63 -11.05
C THR A 365 16.10 -13.48 -10.54
N ASP A 366 17.33 -12.97 -10.61
CA ASP A 366 18.50 -13.67 -10.09
C ASP A 366 18.65 -13.43 -8.57
N GLN A 367 18.33 -12.23 -8.12
CA GLN A 367 18.43 -11.84 -6.71
C GLN A 367 17.12 -12.01 -5.92
N LEU A 368 15.98 -12.06 -6.61
CA LEU A 368 14.63 -11.98 -6.04
C LEU A 368 14.42 -10.74 -5.17
N ILE A 369 14.92 -9.60 -5.64
CA ILE A 369 14.81 -8.30 -4.98
C ILE A 369 14.40 -7.27 -6.04
N TYR A 370 13.53 -6.33 -5.68
CA TYR A 370 13.09 -5.30 -6.62
C TYR A 370 14.19 -4.27 -6.87
N GLN A 371 14.37 -3.89 -8.13
CA GLN A 371 15.16 -2.75 -8.56
C GLN A 371 14.40 -1.46 -8.24
N HIS A 372 15.13 -0.37 -7.93
CA HIS A 372 14.52 0.93 -7.64
C HIS A 372 13.82 1.51 -8.87
N ILE A 373 14.59 1.80 -9.92
CA ILE A 373 14.10 2.30 -11.22
C ILE A 373 14.85 1.55 -12.32
N PRO A 374 14.29 0.48 -12.92
CA PRO A 374 15.01 -0.36 -13.88
C PRO A 374 15.73 0.39 -15.01
N ALA A 375 15.16 1.52 -15.44
CA ALA A 375 15.70 2.31 -16.54
C ALA A 375 16.89 3.22 -16.17
N THR A 376 16.94 3.74 -14.94
CA THR A 376 17.86 4.84 -14.57
C THR A 376 18.60 4.60 -13.25
N ASP A 377 18.05 3.79 -12.37
CA ASP A 377 18.63 3.36 -11.10
C ASP A 377 18.24 1.90 -10.79
N ALA A 378 18.82 0.94 -11.53
CA ALA A 378 18.50 -0.48 -11.37
C ALA A 378 19.07 -1.12 -10.09
N ARG A 379 19.59 -0.33 -9.14
CA ARG A 379 20.14 -0.84 -7.87
C ARG A 379 19.01 -1.34 -6.96
N LEU A 380 19.36 -2.27 -6.09
CA LEU A 380 18.44 -2.94 -5.18
C LEU A 380 18.28 -2.10 -3.90
N TRP A 381 17.38 -1.13 -3.94
CA TRP A 381 17.19 -0.14 -2.88
C TRP A 381 16.26 -0.64 -1.76
N ALA A 382 16.68 -0.50 -0.50
CA ALA A 382 15.95 -1.01 0.66
C ALA A 382 14.57 -0.37 0.82
N THR A 383 14.48 0.96 0.80
CA THR A 383 13.21 1.67 0.98
C THR A 383 12.21 1.35 -0.14
N GLY A 384 12.66 1.30 -1.39
CA GLY A 384 11.87 0.83 -2.52
C GLY A 384 11.28 -0.57 -2.35
N ASN A 385 12.06 -1.51 -1.81
CA ASN A 385 11.57 -2.86 -1.49
C ASN A 385 10.58 -2.87 -0.32
N GLY A 386 10.78 -1.98 0.67
CA GLY A 386 9.81 -1.70 1.72
C GLY A 386 8.45 -1.29 1.13
N TRP A 387 8.45 -0.33 0.20
CA TRP A 387 7.25 0.15 -0.47
C TRP A 387 6.50 -0.97 -1.20
N MET A 388 7.19 -1.72 -2.05
CA MET A 388 6.63 -2.87 -2.78
C MET A 388 6.01 -3.91 -1.84
N THR A 389 6.76 -4.33 -0.81
CA THR A 389 6.34 -5.40 0.09
C THR A 389 5.13 -4.99 0.94
N TYR A 390 5.12 -3.78 1.50
CA TYR A 390 4.01 -3.34 2.34
C TYR A 390 2.76 -3.00 1.53
N GLY A 391 2.93 -2.42 0.35
CA GLY A 391 1.84 -2.17 -0.59
C GLY A 391 1.07 -3.45 -0.92
N LEU A 392 1.79 -4.54 -1.22
CA LEU A 392 1.15 -5.84 -1.41
C LEU A 392 0.41 -6.33 -0.15
N MET A 393 0.96 -6.13 1.04
CA MET A 393 0.27 -6.56 2.27
C MET A 393 -1.08 -5.86 2.42
N ARG A 394 -1.19 -4.59 2.03
CA ARG A 394 -2.44 -3.85 2.00
C ARG A 394 -3.39 -4.36 0.91
N ASN A 395 -2.89 -4.70 -0.27
CA ASN A 395 -3.68 -5.34 -1.34
C ASN A 395 -4.29 -6.68 -0.87
N LEU A 396 -3.44 -7.57 -0.35
CA LEU A 396 -3.86 -8.89 0.11
C LEU A 396 -4.82 -8.81 1.30
N ALA A 397 -4.59 -7.88 2.24
CA ALA A 397 -5.52 -7.64 3.34
C ALA A 397 -6.89 -7.13 2.84
N SER A 398 -6.89 -6.24 1.85
CA SER A 398 -8.12 -5.72 1.25
C SER A 398 -8.93 -6.84 0.58
N VAL A 399 -8.27 -7.65 -0.25
CA VAL A 399 -8.93 -8.76 -0.94
C VAL A 399 -9.37 -9.86 0.04
N LYS A 400 -8.57 -10.17 1.06
CA LYS A 400 -8.92 -11.20 2.06
C LYS A 400 -10.14 -10.80 2.88
N THR A 401 -10.34 -9.51 3.12
CA THR A 401 -11.47 -8.99 3.89
C THR A 401 -12.73 -8.79 3.03
N SER A 402 -12.58 -8.72 1.71
CA SER A 402 -13.69 -8.56 0.78
C SER A 402 -14.43 -9.90 0.53
N PRO A 403 -15.66 -9.87 0.01
CA PRO A 403 -16.39 -11.08 -0.39
C PRO A 403 -15.79 -11.78 -1.63
N PHE A 404 -14.81 -11.17 -2.30
CA PHE A 404 -14.21 -11.66 -3.56
C PHE A 404 -12.90 -12.43 -3.34
N ALA A 405 -12.58 -12.76 -2.10
CA ALA A 405 -11.32 -13.42 -1.72
C ALA A 405 -11.05 -14.75 -2.46
N GLU A 406 -12.11 -15.50 -2.76
CA GLU A 406 -12.05 -16.78 -3.49
C GLU A 406 -11.95 -16.58 -5.00
N ASP A 407 -12.70 -15.62 -5.56
CA ASP A 407 -12.67 -15.29 -6.99
C ASP A 407 -11.28 -14.79 -7.44
N LEU A 408 -10.56 -14.13 -6.53
CA LEU A 408 -9.21 -13.62 -6.76
C LEU A 408 -8.10 -14.54 -6.23
N SER A 409 -8.43 -15.79 -5.88
CA SER A 409 -7.48 -16.75 -5.29
C SER A 409 -6.22 -17.00 -6.11
N SER A 410 -6.32 -17.09 -7.44
CA SER A 410 -5.17 -17.28 -8.33
C SER A 410 -4.18 -16.10 -8.28
N LEU A 411 -4.69 -14.87 -8.37
CA LEU A 411 -3.85 -13.66 -8.32
C LEU A 411 -3.19 -13.51 -6.95
N LYS A 412 -3.94 -13.78 -5.87
CA LYS A 412 -3.39 -13.79 -4.51
C LYS A 412 -2.27 -14.80 -4.38
N PHE A 413 -2.50 -16.03 -4.84
CA PHE A 413 -1.51 -17.10 -4.75
C PHE A 413 -0.21 -16.74 -5.47
N GLU A 414 -0.30 -16.21 -6.69
CA GLU A 414 0.88 -15.76 -7.45
C GLU A 414 1.66 -14.65 -6.72
N ALA A 415 0.96 -13.64 -6.21
CA ALA A 415 1.59 -12.54 -5.47
C ALA A 415 2.21 -13.02 -4.14
N GLU A 416 1.53 -13.92 -3.41
CA GLU A 416 2.00 -14.53 -2.16
C GLU A 416 3.27 -15.37 -2.39
N GLN A 417 3.34 -16.17 -3.45
CA GLN A 417 4.55 -16.95 -3.77
C GLN A 417 5.73 -16.04 -4.12
N THR A 418 5.49 -15.01 -4.93
CA THR A 418 6.53 -14.06 -5.33
C THR A 418 7.11 -13.34 -4.13
N ILE A 419 6.24 -12.79 -3.26
CA ILE A 419 6.70 -12.00 -2.11
C ILE A 419 7.38 -12.85 -1.03
N ALA A 420 7.01 -14.13 -0.90
CA ALA A 420 7.71 -15.05 0.00
C ALA A 420 9.20 -15.19 -0.38
N GLY A 421 9.48 -15.29 -1.68
CA GLY A 421 10.86 -15.29 -2.21
C GLY A 421 11.58 -13.98 -1.92
N VAL A 422 10.91 -12.85 -2.13
CA VAL A 422 11.46 -11.51 -1.87
C VAL A 422 11.81 -11.32 -0.39
N PHE A 423 10.92 -11.64 0.55
CA PHE A 423 11.22 -11.55 1.97
C PHE A 423 12.45 -12.36 2.36
N LYS A 424 12.57 -13.58 1.82
CA LYS A 424 13.73 -14.42 2.09
C LYS A 424 15.01 -13.75 1.57
N ALA A 425 14.99 -13.27 0.32
CA ALA A 425 16.13 -12.62 -0.31
C ALA A 425 16.56 -11.36 0.44
N LEU A 426 15.60 -10.49 0.82
CA LEU A 426 15.86 -9.29 1.62
C LEU A 426 16.50 -9.63 2.96
N PHE A 427 15.92 -10.54 3.74
CA PHE A 427 16.47 -10.87 5.06
C PHE A 427 17.83 -11.59 4.99
N ASP A 428 18.16 -12.24 3.87
CA ASP A 428 19.50 -12.79 3.64
C ASP A 428 20.56 -11.69 3.38
N GLN A 429 20.15 -10.43 3.13
CA GLN A 429 21.03 -9.27 2.98
C GLN A 429 21.27 -8.48 4.27
N LEU A 430 20.68 -8.86 5.41
CA LEU A 430 20.84 -8.10 6.67
C LEU A 430 22.33 -7.90 7.02
N GLY A 431 22.69 -6.63 7.24
CA GLY A 431 24.02 -6.21 7.63
C GLY A 431 24.39 -6.58 9.08
N GLU A 432 25.62 -6.23 9.46
CA GLU A 432 26.12 -6.44 10.82
C GLU A 432 25.37 -5.60 11.86
N ASP A 433 24.87 -4.42 11.46
CA ASP A 433 24.03 -3.54 12.26
C ASP A 433 22.57 -3.99 12.32
N SER A 434 22.24 -5.13 11.72
CA SER A 434 20.89 -5.69 11.63
C SER A 434 19.92 -4.87 10.77
N LEU A 435 20.43 -3.98 9.92
CA LEU A 435 19.62 -3.26 8.94
C LEU A 435 19.83 -3.87 7.55
N LEU A 436 18.85 -3.69 6.67
CA LEU A 436 19.05 -3.88 5.24
C LEU A 436 19.98 -2.77 4.73
N PRO A 437 21.02 -3.10 3.95
CA PRO A 437 21.82 -2.09 3.26
C PRO A 437 20.93 -1.23 2.36
N ASP A 438 21.10 0.09 2.41
CA ASP A 438 20.40 1.09 1.60
C ASP A 438 20.38 0.66 0.14
N TYR A 439 21.55 0.39 -0.44
CA TYR A 439 21.68 -0.38 -1.66
C TYR A 439 22.34 -1.73 -1.37
N MET A 440 21.58 -2.80 -1.63
CA MET A 440 22.05 -4.18 -1.46
C MET A 440 23.05 -4.59 -2.55
N LEU A 441 23.93 -5.54 -2.21
CA LEU A 441 24.93 -6.11 -3.11
C LEU A 441 25.89 -5.07 -3.72
N GLN A 442 26.26 -4.06 -2.95
CA GLN A 442 27.21 -3.02 -3.36
C GLN A 442 28.57 -3.20 -2.67
N ASP A 443 29.65 -3.08 -3.46
CA ASP A 443 31.02 -3.03 -2.93
C ASP A 443 31.32 -1.68 -2.25
N ASN A 444 30.57 -0.63 -2.62
CA ASN A 444 30.75 0.70 -2.06
C ASN A 444 30.13 0.77 -0.65
N SER A 445 30.98 0.88 0.36
CA SER A 445 30.57 0.93 1.76
C SER A 445 29.68 2.12 2.14
N THR A 446 29.64 3.18 1.34
CA THR A 446 28.73 4.33 1.55
C THR A 446 27.32 4.03 1.05
N LEU A 447 27.21 3.27 -0.05
CA LEU A 447 25.92 2.82 -0.59
C LEU A 447 25.37 1.61 0.17
N ALA A 448 26.24 0.81 0.77
CA ALA A 448 25.87 -0.38 1.54
C ALA A 448 25.64 -0.11 3.04
N LEU A 449 25.47 1.16 3.44
CA LEU A 449 25.12 1.50 4.83
C LEU A 449 23.71 1.02 5.17
N GLY A 450 23.45 0.60 6.40
CA GLY A 450 22.11 0.19 6.82
C GLY A 450 21.09 1.33 6.73
N ASP A 451 19.96 1.06 6.07
CA ASP A 451 18.80 1.95 5.95
C ASP A 451 17.69 1.54 6.90
N THR A 452 17.37 2.43 7.83
CA THR A 452 16.35 2.22 8.85
C THR A 452 14.94 2.31 8.28
N ALA A 453 14.69 3.16 7.27
CA ALA A 453 13.36 3.32 6.70
C ALA A 453 12.93 2.05 5.95
N GLY A 454 13.74 1.60 4.99
CA GLY A 454 13.48 0.37 4.24
C GLY A 454 13.40 -0.86 5.14
N THR A 455 14.32 -0.98 6.10
CA THR A 455 14.27 -2.07 7.08
C THR A 455 12.97 -2.06 7.87
N ALA A 456 12.56 -0.92 8.41
CA ALA A 456 11.34 -0.81 9.20
C ALA A 456 10.10 -1.23 8.39
N LEU A 457 9.99 -0.78 7.15
CA LEU A 457 8.84 -1.08 6.31
C LEU A 457 8.82 -2.54 5.83
N THR A 458 9.98 -3.12 5.47
CA THR A 458 10.09 -4.55 5.14
C THR A 458 9.73 -5.42 6.35
N VAL A 459 10.22 -5.08 7.54
CA VAL A 459 9.89 -5.81 8.77
C VAL A 459 8.40 -5.69 9.11
N ALA A 460 7.83 -4.49 8.96
CA ALA A 460 6.39 -4.27 9.12
C ALA A 460 5.58 -5.14 8.15
N ALA A 461 5.98 -5.18 6.88
CA ALA A 461 5.33 -5.98 5.85
C ALA A 461 5.42 -7.48 6.19
N TYR A 462 6.57 -7.95 6.69
CA TYR A 462 6.74 -9.34 7.08
C TYR A 462 5.85 -9.74 8.26
N TYR A 463 5.68 -8.88 9.26
CA TYR A 463 4.72 -9.14 10.35
C TYR A 463 3.27 -9.23 9.85
N ARG A 464 2.88 -8.41 8.88
CA ARG A 464 1.58 -8.56 8.20
C ARG A 464 1.53 -9.89 7.43
N PHE A 465 2.60 -10.26 6.75
CA PHE A 465 2.71 -11.52 5.98
C PHE A 465 2.53 -12.76 6.86
N LEU A 466 3.08 -12.77 8.08
CA LEU A 466 2.87 -13.84 9.06
C LEU A 466 1.38 -14.10 9.36
N LYS A 467 0.52 -13.07 9.26
CA LYS A 467 -0.92 -13.16 9.48
C LYS A 467 -1.70 -13.47 8.19
N ILE A 468 -1.20 -12.98 7.05
CA ILE A 468 -1.84 -13.13 5.75
C ILE A 468 -1.61 -14.54 5.21
N ALA A 469 -0.35 -14.98 5.11
CA ALA A 469 0.06 -16.25 4.51
C ALA A 469 1.06 -17.00 5.42
N PRO A 470 0.64 -17.44 6.63
CA PRO A 470 1.53 -18.10 7.60
C PRO A 470 2.23 -19.35 7.04
N HIS A 471 1.60 -20.04 6.09
CA HIS A 471 2.11 -21.25 5.46
C HIS A 471 3.34 -21.04 4.55
N LEU A 472 3.67 -19.78 4.21
CA LEU A 472 4.85 -19.40 3.42
C LEU A 472 5.94 -18.76 4.26
N THR A 473 5.81 -18.80 5.58
CA THR A 473 6.79 -18.23 6.52
C THR A 473 7.63 -19.32 7.18
N SER A 474 8.74 -18.92 7.80
CA SER A 474 9.62 -19.84 8.51
C SER A 474 10.17 -19.20 9.77
N GLN A 475 10.51 -20.03 10.76
CA GLN A 475 11.09 -19.55 12.02
C GLN A 475 12.43 -18.82 11.83
N ASP A 476 13.23 -19.21 10.83
CA ASP A 476 14.49 -18.52 10.48
C ASP A 476 14.22 -17.08 9.99
N MET A 477 13.27 -16.92 9.07
CA MET A 477 12.87 -15.59 8.59
C MET A 477 12.27 -14.74 9.72
N THR A 478 11.45 -15.33 10.59
CA THR A 478 10.95 -14.63 11.78
C THR A 478 12.08 -14.19 12.70
N ALA A 479 13.09 -15.02 12.95
CA ALA A 479 14.24 -14.64 13.76
C ALA A 479 15.05 -13.49 13.13
N LYS A 480 15.19 -13.48 11.80
CA LYS A 480 15.82 -12.37 11.06
C LYS A 480 14.99 -11.08 11.13
N ALA A 481 13.66 -11.18 11.02
CA ALA A 481 12.77 -10.04 11.18
C ALA A 481 12.83 -9.45 12.60
N GLU A 482 12.89 -10.28 13.64
CA GLU A 482 13.09 -9.82 15.03
C GLU A 482 14.45 -9.14 15.22
N LYS A 483 15.53 -9.70 14.64
CA LYS A 483 16.85 -9.07 14.66
C LYS A 483 16.82 -7.70 13.96
N ALA A 484 16.13 -7.60 12.84
CA ALA A 484 15.96 -6.36 12.10
C ALA A 484 15.11 -5.33 12.83
N PHE A 485 14.05 -5.77 13.51
CA PHE A 485 13.25 -4.94 14.41
C PHE A 485 14.13 -4.30 15.51
N ASP A 486 14.97 -5.11 16.16
CA ASP A 486 15.91 -4.61 17.17
C ASP A 486 16.92 -3.61 16.58
N GLY A 487 17.41 -3.87 15.35
CA GLY A 487 18.27 -2.96 14.60
C GLY A 487 17.63 -1.59 14.36
N VAL A 488 16.37 -1.58 13.90
CA VAL A 488 15.60 -0.34 13.69
C VAL A 488 15.41 0.41 15.01
N VAL A 489 14.98 -0.27 16.07
CA VAL A 489 14.77 0.38 17.38
C VAL A 489 16.06 0.98 17.93
N ALA A 490 17.22 0.36 17.68
CA ALA A 490 18.51 0.90 18.08
C ALA A 490 18.90 2.20 17.35
N LYS A 491 18.19 2.58 16.27
CA LYS A 491 18.39 3.83 15.51
C LYS A 491 17.37 4.92 15.85
N ILE A 492 16.59 4.75 16.91
CA ILE A 492 15.63 5.76 17.36
C ILE A 492 16.17 6.44 18.61
N ASP A 493 16.25 7.76 18.58
CA ASP A 493 16.71 8.54 19.72
C ASP A 493 15.61 8.73 20.79
N ASP A 494 15.99 9.27 21.95
CA ASP A 494 15.08 9.51 23.07
C ASP A 494 13.99 10.56 22.78
N ASN A 495 14.13 11.35 21.70
CA ASN A 495 13.14 12.31 21.23
C ASN A 495 12.20 11.73 20.16
N GLY A 496 12.35 10.44 19.83
CA GLY A 496 11.57 9.77 18.81
C GLY A 496 11.97 10.14 17.38
N TRP A 497 13.20 10.59 17.14
CA TRP A 497 13.76 10.70 15.79
C TRP A 497 14.31 9.36 15.34
N VAL A 498 13.73 8.81 14.27
CA VAL A 498 14.32 7.70 13.54
C VAL A 498 15.50 8.24 12.72
N THR A 499 16.69 7.73 13.00
CA THR A 499 17.95 8.12 12.36
C THR A 499 18.42 7.04 11.38
N HIS A 500 19.56 7.23 10.72
CA HIS A 500 20.08 6.27 9.73
C HIS A 500 19.05 5.95 8.63
N CYS A 501 18.31 6.97 8.18
CA CYS A 501 17.41 6.84 7.04
C CYS A 501 18.10 7.35 5.78
N VAL A 502 17.71 6.77 4.65
CA VAL A 502 18.00 7.34 3.33
C VAL A 502 17.43 8.76 3.21
N ASP A 503 18.11 9.63 2.45
CA ASP A 503 17.54 10.90 1.97
C ASP A 503 16.38 10.61 1.00
N PRO A 504 15.11 10.76 1.42
CA PRO A 504 13.95 10.40 0.63
C PRO A 504 13.71 11.39 -0.52
N MET A 505 14.52 12.45 -0.62
CA MET A 505 14.41 13.40 -1.71
C MET A 505 15.44 13.22 -2.81
N GLY A 506 16.38 12.30 -2.62
CA GLY A 506 17.47 12.12 -3.56
C GLY A 506 18.32 13.36 -3.76
N THR A 507 18.17 14.38 -2.90
CA THR A 507 18.89 15.65 -2.96
C THR A 507 20.39 15.41 -3.01
N TYR A 508 20.82 14.36 -2.31
CA TYR A 508 22.20 13.91 -2.30
C TYR A 508 22.38 12.46 -2.80
N GLY A 509 21.47 12.00 -3.65
CA GLY A 509 21.61 10.74 -4.40
C GLY A 509 21.03 9.50 -3.72
N TRP A 510 20.03 9.66 -2.84
CA TRP A 510 19.31 8.58 -2.17
C TRP A 510 20.24 7.72 -1.33
N VAL A 511 21.02 8.35 -0.46
CA VAL A 511 21.97 7.64 0.40
C VAL A 511 21.76 7.98 1.87
N VAL A 512 22.24 7.09 2.75
CA VAL A 512 22.19 7.27 4.20
C VAL A 512 23.35 8.15 4.68
N TYR A 513 23.04 9.16 5.47
CA TYR A 513 24.01 10.03 6.14
C TYR A 513 23.96 9.80 7.66
N PRO A 514 24.64 8.77 8.18
CA PRO A 514 24.46 8.32 9.57
C PRO A 514 24.90 9.34 10.62
N GLU A 515 25.81 10.24 10.25
CA GLU A 515 26.37 11.26 11.14
C GLU A 515 25.63 12.61 11.04
N ASP A 516 24.66 12.74 10.12
CA ASP A 516 23.88 13.97 9.97
C ASP A 516 22.52 13.84 10.67
N TYR A 517 22.52 14.14 11.96
CA TYR A 517 21.33 14.14 12.79
C TYR A 517 20.32 15.25 12.46
N SER A 518 20.62 16.16 11.52
CA SER A 518 19.68 17.17 11.04
C SER A 518 18.79 16.68 9.91
N LEU A 519 19.17 15.57 9.27
CA LEU A 519 18.37 14.92 8.25
C LEU A 519 17.33 14.03 8.93
N HIS A 520 16.07 14.32 8.66
CA HIS A 520 14.94 13.56 9.15
C HIS A 520 14.10 13.06 7.98
N SER A 521 13.71 11.80 8.03
CA SER A 521 12.92 11.15 7.00
C SER A 521 11.46 11.00 7.46
N PRO A 522 10.48 11.65 6.80
CA PRO A 522 9.06 11.44 7.11
C PRO A 522 8.65 9.97 6.95
N GLU A 523 9.24 9.30 5.96
CA GLU A 523 9.07 7.87 5.68
C GLU A 523 9.57 7.01 6.86
N GLY A 524 10.82 7.22 7.30
CA GLY A 524 11.40 6.50 8.43
C GLY A 524 10.52 6.60 9.69
N GLN A 525 9.97 7.79 9.96
CA GLN A 525 9.06 8.00 11.08
C GLN A 525 7.74 7.24 10.91
N ALA A 526 7.10 7.34 9.75
CA ALA A 526 5.86 6.63 9.47
C ALA A 526 6.05 5.11 9.53
N PHE A 527 7.17 4.59 9.03
CA PHE A 527 7.43 3.16 8.93
C PHE A 527 7.79 2.53 10.25
N ALA A 528 8.53 3.22 11.13
CA ALA A 528 8.78 2.73 12.49
C ALA A 528 7.47 2.52 13.27
N ALA A 529 6.48 3.41 13.08
CA ALA A 529 5.17 3.26 13.69
C ALA A 529 4.34 2.12 13.06
N LYS A 530 4.39 1.93 11.73
CA LYS A 530 3.80 0.75 11.08
C LYS A 530 4.44 -0.55 11.56
N MET A 531 5.76 -0.58 11.70
CA MET A 531 6.52 -1.72 12.21
C MET A 531 6.07 -2.10 13.61
N TRP A 532 5.92 -1.11 14.51
CA TRP A 532 5.36 -1.33 15.84
C TRP A 532 3.95 -1.95 15.79
N LYS A 533 3.05 -1.37 14.98
CA LYS A 533 1.65 -1.84 14.90
C LYS A 533 1.59 -3.26 14.34
N ALA A 534 2.28 -3.52 13.24
CA ALA A 534 2.30 -4.83 12.60
C ALA A 534 2.86 -5.90 13.55
N ARG A 535 3.95 -5.62 14.29
CA ARG A 535 4.51 -6.53 15.29
C ARG A 535 3.54 -6.78 16.45
N THR A 536 2.89 -5.73 16.94
CA THR A 536 1.87 -5.83 17.99
C THR A 536 0.75 -6.80 17.60
N ASP A 537 0.26 -6.70 16.35
CA ASP A 537 -0.84 -7.55 15.86
C ASP A 537 -0.41 -8.99 15.53
N ALA A 538 0.87 -9.16 15.18
CA ALA A 538 1.49 -10.46 14.99
C ALA A 538 1.74 -11.17 16.33
N GLY A 539 1.86 -10.42 17.44
CA GLY A 539 2.00 -10.96 18.80
C GLY A 539 3.42 -11.42 19.14
N TYR A 540 4.43 -10.90 18.45
CA TYR A 540 5.85 -11.21 18.67
C TYR A 540 6.49 -10.26 19.68
#